data_AF-A0A1M7S5W9-F1
#
_entry.id   AF-A0A1M7S5W9-F1
#
_cell.length_a   1.000
_cell.length_b   1.000
_cell.length_c   1.000
_cell.angle_alpha   90.00
_cell.angle_beta   90.00
_cell.angle_gamma   90.00
#
_symmetry.space_group_name_H-M   'P 1'
#
loop_
_entity.id
_entity.type
_entity.pdbx_description
1 polymer ?
#
loop_
_entity_poly.entity_id
_entity_poly.type
_entity_poly.pdbx_seq_one_letter_code
_entity_poly.pdbx_strand_id
1 'polypeptide(L)'
;MQVKCLHCSAEFTTTPKKYLSGKSVYCSKECYSQSRKKTTIVYCKLCGKILNNQKRKSRLYCSKSCAAQAKLLNGNIKKKCRMCNKIFYGKNITELFCSAQCNYLFNNGTEPLAPVFIVEETEYFRQPDPNLGF
;
A
#
# COMPACT_ATOMS: atom_id res chain seq x y z
N MET A 1 5.28 28.40 34.74
CA MET A 1 4.87 26.99 34.91
C MET A 1 5.82 26.09 34.16
N GLN A 2 6.03 24.86 34.64
CA GLN A 2 6.87 23.86 33.99
C GLN A 2 6.00 22.90 33.18
N VAL A 3 6.45 22.54 31.98
CA VAL A 3 5.75 21.61 31.07
C VAL A 3 6.76 20.67 30.42
N LYS A 4 6.30 19.48 30.03
CA LYS A 4 7.13 18.46 29.36
C LYS A 4 7.09 18.62 27.86
N CYS A 5 8.25 18.52 27.20
CA CYS A 5 8.32 18.53 25.75
C CYS A 5 7.76 17.22 25.16
N LEU A 6 6.86 17.31 24.17
CA LEU A 6 6.34 16.12 23.49
C LEU A 6 7.38 15.31 22.70
N HIS A 7 8.52 15.92 22.35
CA HIS A 7 9.53 15.26 21.52
C HIS A 7 10.61 14.56 22.35
N CYS A 8 11.20 15.26 23.33
CA CYS A 8 12.32 14.75 24.13
C CYS A 8 11.98 14.53 25.61
N SER A 9 10.74 14.80 26.02
CA SER A 9 10.26 14.69 27.41
C SER A 9 10.95 15.59 28.44
N ALA A 10 11.90 16.43 28.03
CA ALA A 10 12.56 17.39 28.92
C ALA A 10 11.58 18.44 29.46
N GLU A 11 11.79 18.83 30.72
CA GLU A 11 11.02 19.87 31.38
C GLU A 11 11.53 21.25 30.99
N PHE A 12 10.61 22.16 30.66
CA PHE A 12 10.94 23.54 30.32
C PHE A 12 9.89 24.51 30.81
N THR A 13 10.30 25.75 31.04
CA THR A 13 9.43 26.83 31.51
C THR A 13 8.75 27.54 30.35
N THR A 14 7.44 27.74 30.45
CA THR A 14 6.68 28.53 29.49
C THR A 14 5.59 29.38 30.16
N THR A 15 5.06 30.33 29.41
CA THR A 15 3.95 31.19 29.81
C THR A 15 2.62 30.45 29.63
N PRO A 16 1.68 30.47 30.59
CA PRO A 16 0.40 29.77 30.50
C PRO A 16 -0.38 30.07 29.22
N LYS A 17 -0.40 31.33 28.77
CA LYS A 17 -1.02 31.76 27.51
C LYS A 17 -0.47 31.03 26.27
N LYS A 18 0.83 30.74 26.22
CA LYS A 18 1.47 30.05 25.07
C LYS A 18 1.22 28.55 25.07
N TYR A 19 1.07 27.96 26.24
CA TYR A 19 0.73 26.54 26.38
C TYR A 19 -0.73 26.26 26.08
N LEU A 20 -1.66 27.07 26.63
CA LEU A 20 -3.10 26.94 26.37
C LEU A 20 -3.45 27.13 24.89
N SER A 21 -2.69 27.95 24.17
CA SER A 21 -2.84 28.12 22.72
C SER A 21 -2.19 27.00 21.88
N GLY A 22 -1.57 25.99 22.50
CA GLY A 22 -0.91 24.88 21.82
C GLY A 22 0.37 25.27 21.05
N LYS A 23 0.88 26.50 21.23
CA LYS A 23 2.06 27.00 20.50
C LYS A 23 3.39 26.66 21.17
N SER A 24 3.37 26.30 22.46
CA SER A 24 4.58 26.05 23.26
C SER A 24 4.59 24.65 23.87
N VAL A 25 4.55 23.63 23.02
CA VAL A 25 4.54 22.20 23.42
C VAL A 25 5.93 21.56 23.28
N TYR A 26 6.88 22.26 22.67
CA TYR A 26 8.25 21.80 22.45
C TYR A 26 9.23 22.73 23.15
N CYS A 27 10.29 22.17 23.75
CA CYS A 27 11.28 22.95 24.49
C CYS A 27 12.19 23.80 23.57
N SER A 28 12.33 23.42 22.29
CA SER A 28 13.19 24.11 21.34
C SER A 28 12.64 24.05 19.91
N LYS A 29 13.14 24.95 19.05
CA LYS A 29 12.86 24.96 17.61
C LYS A 29 13.30 23.64 16.95
N GLU A 30 14.36 23.02 17.47
CA GLU A 30 14.88 21.75 16.99
C GLU A 30 13.90 20.61 17.29
N CYS A 31 13.40 20.51 18.52
CA CYS A 31 12.38 19.52 18.90
C CYS A 31 11.10 19.69 18.09
N TYR A 32 10.67 20.94 17.84
CA TYR A 32 9.56 21.22 16.95
C TYR A 32 9.83 20.79 15.50
N SER A 33 11.03 21.03 14.97
CA SER A 33 11.40 20.62 13.62
C SER A 33 11.44 19.10 13.48
N GLN A 34 12.01 18.40 14.46
CA GLN A 34 12.13 16.95 14.46
C GLN A 34 10.77 16.26 14.59
N SER A 35 9.88 16.74 15.46
CA SER A 35 8.52 16.19 15.56
C SER A 35 7.70 16.32 14.27
N ARG A 36 8.05 17.29 13.42
CA ARG A 36 7.44 17.50 12.10
C ARG A 36 8.06 16.63 11.00
N LYS A 37 9.22 16.02 11.20
CA LYS A 37 9.86 15.13 10.22
C LYS A 37 9.14 13.79 10.19
N LYS A 38 8.13 13.68 9.32
CA LYS A 38 7.55 12.37 8.97
C LYS A 38 8.50 11.63 8.03
N THR A 39 9.17 10.61 8.54
CA THR A 39 9.97 9.69 7.73
C THR A 39 9.04 8.76 6.97
N THR A 40 8.56 9.17 5.80
CA THR A 40 7.82 8.27 4.92
C THR A 40 8.81 7.41 4.15
N ILE A 41 8.78 6.09 4.39
CA ILE A 41 9.51 5.12 3.57
C ILE A 41 8.81 5.05 2.22
N VAL A 42 9.54 5.32 1.14
CA VAL A 42 9.03 5.23 -0.23
C VAL A 42 9.84 4.17 -0.97
N TYR A 43 9.17 3.33 -1.75
CA TYR A 43 9.81 2.28 -2.54
C TYR A 43 9.89 2.68 -4.02
N CYS A 44 10.93 2.23 -4.71
CA CYS A 44 11.05 2.36 -6.15
C CYS A 44 9.93 1.58 -6.84
N LYS A 45 9.18 2.23 -7.73
CA LYS A 45 8.06 1.58 -8.43
C LYS A 45 8.46 0.48 -9.41
N LEU A 46 9.73 0.42 -9.81
CA LEU A 46 10.23 -0.59 -10.75
C LEU A 46 10.88 -1.78 -10.03
N CYS A 47 11.80 -1.53 -9.09
CA CYS A 47 12.61 -2.58 -8.47
C CYS A 47 12.34 -2.80 -6.97
N GLY A 48 11.45 -2.01 -6.36
CA GLY A 48 11.09 -2.15 -4.94
C GLY A 48 12.14 -1.66 -3.93
N LYS A 49 13.33 -1.17 -4.35
CA LYS A 49 14.35 -0.64 -3.42
C LYS A 49 13.87 0.59 -2.65
N ILE A 50 14.27 0.72 -1.39
CA ILE A 50 13.95 1.87 -0.52
C ILE A 50 14.59 3.15 -1.08
N LEU A 51 13.79 4.22 -1.14
CA LEU A 51 14.22 5.55 -1.55
C LEU A 51 14.54 6.38 -0.31
N ASN A 52 15.84 6.50 0.00
CA ASN A 52 16.32 7.23 1.20
C ASN A 52 16.12 8.76 1.15
N ASN A 53 15.54 9.32 0.09
CA ASN A 53 15.62 10.76 -0.15
C ASN A 53 14.30 11.48 0.15
N GLN A 54 14.11 11.82 1.42
CA GLN A 54 13.01 12.64 1.95
C GLN A 54 12.88 14.02 1.27
N LYS A 55 13.89 14.49 0.52
CA LYS A 55 13.92 15.85 -0.05
C LYS A 55 13.04 16.05 -1.27
N ARG A 56 12.59 15.00 -1.97
CA ARG A 56 11.68 15.13 -3.13
C ARG A 56 10.56 14.11 -3.02
N LYS A 57 9.40 14.54 -2.51
CA LYS A 57 8.15 13.75 -2.45
C LYS A 57 7.77 13.12 -3.80
N SER A 58 8.30 13.63 -4.92
CA SER A 58 7.99 13.19 -6.28
C SER A 58 8.91 12.12 -6.88
N ARG A 59 10.00 11.69 -6.21
CA ARG A 59 10.90 10.71 -6.81
C ARG A 59 10.28 9.31 -6.77
N LEU A 60 9.92 8.78 -7.94
CA LEU A 60 9.29 7.46 -8.08
C LEU A 60 10.29 6.29 -8.21
N TYR A 61 11.54 6.58 -8.53
CA TYR A 61 12.55 5.56 -8.89
C TYR A 61 13.90 5.79 -8.20
N CYS A 62 14.61 4.71 -7.89
CA CYS A 62 15.89 4.75 -7.18
C CYS A 62 17.02 5.35 -8.03
N SER A 63 17.01 5.14 -9.34
CA SER A 63 18.09 5.57 -10.25
C SER A 63 17.52 6.13 -11.56
N LYS A 64 18.38 6.83 -12.33
CA LYS A 64 18.08 7.24 -13.71
C LYS A 64 17.81 6.02 -14.59
N SER A 65 18.52 4.90 -14.38
CA SER A 65 18.30 3.65 -15.11
C SER A 65 16.91 3.06 -14.87
N CYS A 66 16.43 3.01 -13.62
CA CYS A 66 15.07 2.56 -13.33
C CYS A 66 14.01 3.50 -13.92
N ALA A 67 14.26 4.81 -13.93
CA ALA A 67 13.37 5.76 -14.59
C ALA A 67 13.34 5.56 -16.11
N ALA A 68 14.49 5.29 -16.74
CA ALA A 68 14.58 5.03 -18.18
C ALA A 68 13.92 3.69 -18.56
N GLN A 69 14.17 2.62 -17.81
CA GLN A 69 13.49 1.33 -18.00
C GLN A 69 11.97 1.47 -17.84
N ALA A 70 11.51 2.19 -16.83
CA ALA A 70 10.08 2.45 -16.68
C ALA A 70 9.49 3.23 -17.86
N LYS A 71 10.25 4.13 -18.49
CA LYS A 71 9.83 4.80 -19.73
C LYS A 71 9.78 3.87 -20.93
N LEU A 72 10.76 2.96 -21.08
CA LEU A 72 10.77 1.95 -22.14
C LEU A 72 9.62 0.95 -21.98
N LEU A 73 9.24 0.67 -20.73
CA LEU A 73 8.08 -0.13 -20.39
C LEU A 73 6.76 0.64 -20.50
N ASN A 74 6.73 1.94 -20.83
CA ASN A 74 5.45 2.64 -21.05
C ASN A 74 4.82 2.14 -22.36
N GLY A 75 4.09 1.03 -22.25
CA GLY A 75 3.45 0.29 -23.32
C GLY A 75 3.15 -1.11 -22.82
N ASN A 76 1.91 -1.59 -23.04
CA ASN A 76 1.37 -2.92 -22.70
C ASN A 76 2.23 -3.75 -21.73
N ILE A 77 2.35 -3.32 -20.48
CA ILE A 77 3.11 -4.07 -19.47
C ILE A 77 2.23 -5.21 -18.98
N LYS A 78 2.64 -6.45 -19.21
CA LYS A 78 1.97 -7.63 -18.69
C LYS A 78 2.10 -7.67 -17.16
N LYS A 79 0.99 -7.57 -16.43
CA LYS A 79 0.93 -7.63 -14.97
C LYS A 79 -0.28 -8.43 -14.48
N LYS A 80 -0.26 -8.81 -13.21
CA LYS A 80 -1.43 -9.41 -12.52
C LYS A 80 -2.21 -8.33 -11.77
N CYS A 81 -3.53 -8.33 -11.91
CA CYS A 81 -4.42 -7.46 -11.15
C CYS A 81 -4.36 -7.81 -9.66
N ARG A 82 -4.19 -6.82 -8.78
CA ARG A 82 -4.11 -7.06 -7.32
C ARG A 82 -5.41 -7.57 -6.69
N MET A 83 -6.57 -7.36 -7.34
CA MET A 83 -7.86 -7.84 -6.84
C MET A 83 -8.23 -9.22 -7.36
N CYS A 84 -8.26 -9.38 -8.69
CA CYS A 84 -8.80 -10.60 -9.31
C CYS A 84 -7.72 -11.54 -9.84
N ASN A 85 -6.43 -11.19 -9.68
CA ASN A 85 -5.27 -11.94 -10.18
C ASN A 85 -5.21 -12.18 -11.70
N LYS A 86 -6.18 -11.70 -12.48
CA LYS A 86 -6.17 -11.77 -13.94
C LYS A 86 -4.96 -11.04 -14.51
N ILE A 87 -4.38 -11.60 -15.57
CA ILE A 87 -3.29 -10.98 -16.32
C ILE A 87 -3.88 -9.88 -17.20
N PHE A 88 -3.31 -8.68 -17.15
CA PHE A 88 -3.71 -7.55 -17.97
C PHE A 88 -2.49 -6.76 -18.47
N TYR A 89 -2.69 -5.96 -19.51
CA TYR A 89 -1.67 -5.09 -20.08
C TYR A 89 -1.92 -3.65 -19.63
N GLY A 90 -1.15 -3.20 -18.64
CA GLY A 90 -1.26 -1.83 -18.13
C GLY A 90 -0.51 -0.83 -19.01
N LYS A 91 -1.05 0.38 -19.14
CA LYS A 91 -0.39 1.48 -19.87
C LYS A 91 0.77 2.06 -19.05
N ASN A 92 0.62 2.06 -17.73
CA ASN A 92 1.55 2.67 -16.79
C ASN A 92 2.03 1.67 -15.74
N ILE A 93 3.27 1.83 -15.26
CA ILE A 93 3.79 0.96 -14.17
C ILE A 93 2.97 1.10 -12.87
N THR A 94 2.32 2.23 -12.67
CA THR A 94 1.50 2.54 -11.48
C THR A 94 0.13 1.88 -11.46
N GLU A 95 -0.31 1.35 -12.60
CA GLU A 95 -1.62 0.70 -12.73
C GLU A 95 -1.55 -0.70 -12.12
N LEU A 96 -2.36 -0.92 -11.07
CA LEU A 96 -2.38 -2.15 -10.26
C LEU A 96 -3.59 -3.05 -10.54
N PHE A 97 -4.59 -2.54 -11.25
CA PHE A 97 -5.88 -3.18 -11.43
C PHE A 97 -6.22 -3.28 -12.92
N CYS A 98 -6.86 -4.38 -13.32
CA CYS A 98 -7.27 -4.59 -14.72
C CYS A 98 -8.48 -3.72 -15.14
N SER A 99 -9.21 -3.15 -14.18
CA SER A 99 -10.39 -2.31 -14.43
C SER A 99 -10.65 -1.33 -13.28
N ALA A 100 -11.42 -0.28 -13.57
CA ALA A 100 -11.90 0.66 -12.56
C ALA A 100 -12.71 -0.04 -11.45
N GLN A 101 -13.47 -1.08 -11.81
CA GLN A 101 -14.23 -1.90 -10.86
C GLN A 101 -13.30 -2.57 -9.85
N CYS A 102 -12.22 -3.21 -10.30
CA CYS A 102 -11.24 -3.82 -9.39
C CYS A 102 -10.57 -2.79 -8.48
N ASN A 103 -10.28 -1.58 -8.99
CA ASN A 103 -9.74 -0.52 -8.15
C ASN A 103 -10.75 -0.07 -7.07
N TYR A 104 -12.02 0.07 -7.43
CA TYR A 104 -13.09 0.42 -6.48
C TYR A 104 -13.23 -0.64 -5.38
N LEU A 105 -13.31 -1.92 -5.76
CA LEU A 105 -13.47 -3.02 -4.81
C LEU A 105 -12.28 -3.13 -3.84
N PHE A 106 -11.05 -2.90 -4.32
CA PHE A 106 -9.86 -2.90 -3.45
C PHE A 106 -9.89 -1.79 -2.41
N ASN A 107 -10.24 -0.56 -2.82
CA ASN A 107 -10.21 0.60 -1.92
C ASN A 107 -11.34 0.59 -0.90
N ASN A 108 -12.48 -0.04 -1.24
CA ASN A 108 -13.65 -0.12 -0.36
C ASN A 108 -13.71 -1.39 0.49
N GLY A 109 -12.66 -2.22 0.47
CA GLY A 109 -12.54 -3.39 1.34
C GLY A 109 -13.50 -4.53 1.02
N THR A 110 -14.11 -4.54 -0.17
CA THR A 110 -14.91 -5.68 -0.61
C THR A 110 -13.97 -6.79 -1.07
N GLU A 111 -13.97 -7.90 -0.34
CA GLU A 111 -13.21 -9.09 -0.70
C GLU A 111 -13.55 -9.52 -2.14
N PRO A 112 -12.55 -10.00 -2.91
CA PRO A 112 -12.83 -10.54 -4.23
C PRO A 112 -13.85 -11.66 -4.09
N LEU A 113 -14.99 -11.54 -4.76
CA LEU A 113 -15.94 -12.64 -4.95
C LEU A 113 -15.10 -13.83 -5.39
N ALA A 114 -14.93 -14.80 -4.49
CA ALA A 114 -14.23 -16.03 -4.79
C ALA A 114 -14.83 -16.58 -6.09
N PRO A 115 -14.03 -17.19 -6.98
CA PRO A 115 -14.61 -17.92 -8.09
C PRO A 115 -15.62 -18.89 -7.48
N VAL A 116 -16.90 -18.70 -7.80
CA VAL A 116 -17.94 -19.66 -7.50
C VAL A 116 -17.50 -20.90 -8.25
N PHE A 117 -16.84 -21.83 -7.55
CA PHE A 117 -16.70 -23.19 -8.01
C PHE A 117 -18.13 -23.71 -8.03
N ILE A 118 -18.80 -23.58 -9.18
CA ILE A 118 -19.95 -24.39 -9.50
C ILE A 118 -19.35 -25.80 -9.55
N VAL A 119 -19.47 -26.51 -8.42
CA VAL A 119 -19.31 -27.95 -8.42
C VAL A 119 -20.45 -28.46 -9.29
N GLU A 120 -20.13 -28.79 -10.55
CA GLU A 120 -20.99 -29.64 -11.35
C GLU A 120 -21.10 -30.96 -10.60
N GLU A 121 -22.30 -31.24 -10.08
CA GLU A 121 -22.66 -32.54 -9.53
C GLU A 121 -22.57 -33.58 -10.65
N THR A 122 -21.37 -34.13 -10.86
CA THR A 122 -21.18 -35.29 -11.73
C THR A 122 -21.73 -36.52 -11.02
N GLU A 123 -22.97 -36.84 -11.36
CA GLU A 123 -23.47 -38.16 -11.76
C GLU A 123 -23.11 -39.37 -10.87
N TYR A 124 -24.13 -39.86 -10.15
CA TYR A 124 -24.62 -41.24 -10.22
C TYR A 124 -23.59 -42.37 -10.44
N PHE A 125 -22.90 -42.79 -9.37
CA PHE A 125 -22.39 -44.16 -9.28
C PHE A 125 -23.53 -45.09 -8.82
N ARG A 126 -24.22 -45.72 -9.78
CA ARG A 126 -25.04 -46.90 -9.49
C ARG A 126 -24.12 -48.02 -9.02
N GLN A 127 -24.34 -48.51 -7.80
CA GLN A 127 -23.76 -49.77 -7.34
C GLN A 127 -24.37 -50.91 -8.18
N PRO A 128 -23.58 -51.88 -8.66
CA PRO A 128 -24.14 -53.07 -9.28
C PRO A 128 -24.77 -53.97 -8.21
N ASP A 129 -26.00 -54.42 -8.48
CA ASP A 129 -26.76 -55.35 -7.63
C ASP A 129 -25.98 -56.65 -7.39
N PRO A 130 -25.84 -57.13 -6.13
CA PRO A 130 -25.07 -58.33 -5.81
C PRO A 130 -25.84 -59.66 -6.01
N ASN A 131 -26.98 -59.66 -6.72
CA ASN A 131 -27.85 -60.85 -6.86
C ASN A 131 -27.89 -61.44 -8.28
N LEU A 132 -26.72 -61.79 -8.82
CA LEU A 132 -26.61 -62.82 -9.86
C LEU A 132 -25.92 -64.04 -9.25
N GLY A 133 -26.75 -64.88 -8.63
CA GLY A 133 -26.38 -66.20 -8.16
C GLY A 133 -26.07 -67.14 -9.34
N PHE A 134 -25.02 -67.93 -9.15
CA PHE A 134 -24.70 -69.12 -9.92
C PHE A 134 -25.71 -70.25 -9.67
#